data_AF-A0A958UVG7-F1
#
_entry.id   AF-A0A958UVG7-F1
#
_cell.length_a   1.000
_cell.length_b   1.000
_cell.length_c   1.000
_cell.angle_alpha   90.00
_cell.angle_beta   90.00
_cell.angle_gamma   90.00
#
_symmetry.space_group_name_H-M   'P 1'
#
loop_
_entity.id
_entity.type
_entity.pdbx_description
1 polymer ?
#
loop_
_entity_poly.entity_id
_entity_poly.type
_entity_poly.pdbx_seq_one_letter_code
_entity_poly.pdbx_strand_id
1 'polypeptide(L)'
;VIEFHILNEDFEAIKNTIEKTPEKKRTKDQIEAYNTKVNEINKAIKNYNKVNTEMNQNSEKALNQLNEANEKFLAKHIPND
;
A
#
# COMPACT_ATOMS: atom_id res chain seq x y z
N VAL A 1 -0.64 -2.01 6.28
CA VAL A 1 -0.78 -2.79 5.02
C VAL A 1 -2.09 -3.58 5.03
N ILE A 2 -2.28 -4.54 5.95
CA ILE A 2 -3.53 -5.33 6.07
C ILE A 2 -4.78 -4.44 6.26
N GLU A 3 -4.70 -3.43 7.13
CA GLU A 3 -5.81 -2.48 7.37
C GLU A 3 -6.29 -1.78 6.10
N PHE A 4 -5.37 -1.42 5.19
CA PHE A 4 -5.74 -0.81 3.92
C PHE A 4 -6.50 -1.79 3.03
N HIS A 5 -6.08 -3.06 2.97
CA HIS A 5 -6.75 -4.07 2.15
C HIS A 5 -8.17 -4.37 2.63
N ILE A 6 -8.39 -4.46 3.95
CA ILE A 6 -9.72 -4.63 4.53
C ILE A 6 -10.60 -3.43 4.16
N LEU A 7 -10.10 -2.21 4.35
CA LEU A 7 -10.86 -1.00 4.02
C LEU A 7 -11.13 -0.88 2.50
N ASN A 8 -10.20 -1.32 1.67
CA ASN A 8 -10.36 -1.34 0.22
C ASN A 8 -11.45 -2.33 -0.21
N GLU A 9 -11.51 -3.51 0.41
CA GLU A 9 -12.58 -4.48 0.17
C GLU A 9 -13.96 -3.92 0.55
N ASP A 10 -14.06 -3.30 1.73
CA ASP A 10 -15.29 -2.61 2.17
C ASP A 10 -15.72 -1.51 1.19
N PHE A 11 -14.75 -0.69 0.74
CA PHE A 11 -15.01 0.36 -0.23
C PHE A 11 -15.50 -0.20 -1.57
N GLU A 12 -14.85 -1.24 -2.10
CA GLU A 12 -15.26 -1.87 -3.35
C GLU A 12 -16.68 -2.47 -3.25
N ALA A 13 -17.06 -3.05 -2.10
CA ALA A 13 -18.41 -3.55 -1.89
C ALA A 13 -19.47 -2.43 -1.97
N ILE A 14 -19.21 -1.28 -1.34
CA ILE A 14 -20.12 -0.13 -1.35
C ILE A 14 -20.13 0.55 -2.73
N LYS A 15 -18.97 0.68 -3.38
CA LYS A 15 -18.84 1.19 -4.75
C LYS A 15 -19.67 0.35 -5.72
N ASN A 16 -19.52 -0.97 -5.68
CA ASN A 16 -20.30 -1.90 -6.50
C ASN A 16 -21.80 -1.77 -6.27
N THR A 17 -22.22 -1.52 -5.02
CA THR A 17 -23.63 -1.29 -4.69
C THR A 17 -24.16 -0.01 -5.33
N ILE A 18 -23.40 1.10 -5.26
CA ILE A 18 -23.77 2.38 -5.89
C ILE A 18 -23.80 2.28 -7.42
N GLU A 19 -22.81 1.61 -8.02
CA GLU A 19 -22.70 1.43 -9.46
C GLU A 19 -23.86 0.60 -10.03
N LYS A 20 -24.28 -0.44 -9.31
CA LYS A 20 -25.44 -1.28 -9.69
C LYS A 20 -26.77 -0.62 -9.39
N THR A 21 -26.83 0.33 -8.46
CA THR A 21 -28.06 1.05 -8.12
C THR A 21 -28.30 2.16 -9.15
N PRO A 22 -29.40 2.13 -9.94
CA PRO A 22 -29.72 3.20 -10.86
C PRO A 22 -29.75 4.54 -10.14
N GLU A 23 -29.25 5.60 -10.76
CA GLU A 23 -29.07 6.90 -10.11
C GLU A 23 -30.35 7.41 -9.44
N LYS A 24 -31.49 7.30 -10.12
CA LYS A 24 -32.83 7.69 -9.61
C LYS A 24 -33.30 6.88 -8.39
N LYS A 25 -32.66 5.74 -8.09
CA LYS A 25 -32.97 4.85 -6.98
C LYS A 25 -31.93 4.91 -5.86
N ARG A 26 -30.85 5.68 -6.01
CA ARG A 26 -29.86 5.86 -4.95
C ARG A 26 -30.47 6.68 -3.82
N THR A 27 -30.28 6.22 -2.60
CA THR A 27 -30.72 6.93 -1.39
C THR A 27 -29.64 7.88 -0.90
N LYS A 28 -30.04 8.91 -0.16
CA LYS A 28 -29.10 9.84 0.47
C LYS A 28 -28.10 9.09 1.37
N ASP A 29 -28.59 8.17 2.18
CA ASP A 29 -27.76 7.38 3.10
C ASP A 29 -26.71 6.54 2.35
N GLN A 30 -27.06 5.95 1.20
CA GLN A 30 -26.10 5.23 0.35
C GLN A 30 -24.99 6.15 -0.17
N ILE A 31 -25.34 7.37 -0.60
CA ILE A 31 -24.37 8.35 -1.08
C ILE A 31 -23.47 8.85 0.06
N GLU A 32 -24.04 9.09 1.25
CA GLU A 32 -23.27 9.51 2.43
C GLU A 32 -22.31 8.41 2.92
N ALA A 33 -22.77 7.16 2.94
CA ALA A 33 -21.93 6.00 3.27
C ALA A 33 -20.78 5.84 2.26
N TYR A 34 -21.06 5.95 0.96
CA TYR A 34 -20.03 5.92 -0.08
C TYR A 34 -19.01 7.06 0.10
N ASN A 35 -19.47 8.29 0.28
CA ASN A 35 -18.59 9.45 0.46
C ASN A 35 -17.72 9.33 1.72
N THR A 36 -18.28 8.78 2.80
CA THR A 36 -17.54 8.50 4.04
C THR A 36 -16.41 7.51 3.77
N LYS A 37 -16.70 6.40 3.07
CA LYS A 37 -15.71 5.39 2.71
C LYS A 37 -14.65 5.90 1.73
N VAL A 38 -15.03 6.77 0.79
CA VAL A 38 -14.07 7.49 -0.08
C VAL A 38 -13.07 8.30 0.77
N ASN A 39 -13.55 9.01 1.78
CA ASN A 39 -12.68 9.79 2.66
C ASN A 39 -11.76 8.91 3.51
N GLU A 40 -12.27 7.79 4.02
CA GLU A 40 -11.48 6.81 4.78
C GLU A 40 -10.37 6.20 3.91
N ILE A 41 -10.72 5.70 2.72
CA ILE A 41 -9.75 5.04 1.84
C ILE A 41 -8.69 6.02 1.33
N ASN A 42 -9.06 7.28 1.06
CA ASN A 42 -8.12 8.33 0.67
C ASN A 42 -7.09 8.65 1.78
N LYS A 43 -7.45 8.47 3.05
CA LYS A 43 -6.50 8.58 4.16
C LYS A 43 -5.62 7.33 4.25
N ALA A 44 -6.22 6.15 4.15
CA ALA A 44 -5.51 4.89 4.26
C ALA A 44 -4.51 4.68 3.11
N ILE A 45 -4.84 5.06 1.88
CA ILE A 45 -3.96 4.92 0.71
C ILE A 45 -2.70 5.78 0.84
N LYS A 46 -2.81 6.98 1.42
CA LYS A 46 -1.64 7.82 1.71
C LYS A 46 -0.69 7.14 2.69
N ASN A 47 -1.24 6.58 3.76
CA ASN A 47 -0.45 5.85 4.75
C ASN A 47 0.17 4.57 4.16
N TYR A 48 -0.62 3.81 3.38
CA TYR A 48 -0.16 2.62 2.68
C TYR A 48 1.02 2.92 1.76
N ASN A 49 0.89 3.94 0.91
CA ASN A 49 1.94 4.35 -0.02
C ASN A 49 3.20 4.79 0.71
N LYS A 50 3.05 5.55 1.80
CA LYS A 50 4.17 5.98 2.66
C LYS A 50 4.94 4.77 3.21
N VAL A 51 4.24 3.87 3.91
CA VAL A 51 4.86 2.67 4.52
C VAL A 51 5.51 1.78 3.45
N ASN A 52 4.87 1.61 2.30
CA ASN A 52 5.43 0.78 1.23
C ASN A 52 6.69 1.41 0.63
N THR A 53 6.73 2.74 0.50
CA THR A 53 7.91 3.48 0.04
C THR A 53 9.06 3.34 1.04
N GLU A 54 8.79 3.56 2.32
CA GLU A 54 9.78 3.40 3.40
C GLU A 54 10.32 1.96 3.46
N MET A 55 9.46 0.96 3.32
CA MET A 55 9.86 -0.45 3.28
C MET A 55 10.78 -0.76 2.09
N ASN A 56 10.46 -0.25 0.90
CA ASN A 56 11.30 -0.45 -0.29
C ASN A 56 12.68 0.20 -0.12
N GLN A 57 12.74 1.43 0.39
CA GLN A 57 13.99 2.14 0.66
C GLN A 57 14.84 1.40 1.71
N ASN A 58 14.22 0.89 2.77
CA ASN A 58 14.92 0.12 3.79
C ASN A 58 15.45 -1.21 3.24
N SER A 59 14.68 -1.86 2.35
CA SER A 59 15.08 -3.10 1.69
C SER A 59 16.28 -2.87 0.77
N GLU A 60 16.25 -1.82 -0.04
CA GLU A 60 17.37 -1.44 -0.90
C GLU A 60 18.63 -1.13 -0.08
N LYS A 61 18.50 -0.38 1.02
CA LYS A 61 19.61 -0.09 1.92
C LYS A 61 20.21 -1.36 2.53
N ALA A 62 19.38 -2.29 2.99
CA ALA A 62 19.83 -3.56 3.56
C ALA A 62 20.55 -4.42 2.52
N LEU A 63 20.04 -4.47 1.27
CA LEU A 63 20.69 -5.17 0.16
C LEU A 63 22.06 -4.57 -0.18
N ASN A 64 22.16 -3.25 -0.24
CA ASN A 64 23.44 -2.58 -0.50
C ASN A 64 24.46 -2.86 0.61
N GLN A 65 24.03 -2.82 1.88
CA GLN A 65 24.89 -3.16 3.01
C GLN A 65 25.36 -4.62 2.97
N LEU A 66 24.49 -5.54 2.58
CA LEU A 66 24.84 -6.95 2.39
C LEU A 66 25.87 -7.12 1.27
N ASN A 67 25.67 -6.45 0.13
CA ASN A 67 26.59 -6.50 -1.01
C ASN A 67 27.96 -5.94 -0.63
N GLU A 68 28.01 -4.78 0.01
CA GLU A 68 29.28 -4.21 0.50
C GLU A 68 30.00 -5.13 1.49
N ALA A 69 29.25 -5.78 2.40
CA ALA A 69 29.83 -6.72 3.36
C ALA A 69 30.42 -7.94 2.65
N ASN A 70 29.72 -8.46 1.63
CA ASN A 70 30.20 -9.56 0.80
C ASN A 70 31.46 -9.16 0.02
N GLU A 71 31.47 -8.01 -0.64
CA GLU A 71 32.64 -7.49 -1.36
C GLU A 71 33.85 -7.35 -0.44
N LYS A 72 33.67 -6.74 0.75
CA LYS A 72 34.73 -6.59 1.76
C LYS A 72 35.24 -7.94 2.25
N PHE A 73 34.34 -8.91 2.46
CA PHE A 73 34.72 -10.26 2.88
C PHE A 73 35.55 -10.95 1.79
N LEU A 74 35.08 -10.95 0.54
CA LEU A 74 35.77 -11.57 -0.58
C LEU A 74 37.13 -10.92 -0.85
N ALA A 75 37.20 -9.58 -0.88
CA ALA A 75 38.46 -8.85 -1.09
C ALA A 75 39.51 -9.16 0.00
N LYS A 76 39.08 -9.52 1.21
CA LYS A 76 39.98 -9.89 2.31
C LYS A 76 40.44 -11.35 2.26
N HIS A 77 39.65 -12.25 1.68
CA HIS A 77 39.87 -13.70 1.79
C HIS A 77 40.13 -14.41 0.45
N ILE A 78 39.96 -13.71 -0.68
CA ILE A 78 40.36 -14.18 -2.00
C ILE A 78 41.60 -13.38 -2.41
N PRO A 79 42.75 -14.05 -2.64
CA PRO A 79 43.94 -13.40 -3.16
C PRO A 79 43.62 -12.74 -4.51
N ASN A 80 43.97 -11.48 -4.67
CA ASN A 80 43.97 -10.82 -5.96
C ASN A 80 45.34 -11.06 -6.59
N ASP A 81 45.40 -11.99 -7.56
CA ASP A 81 46.57 -12.18 -8.44
C ASP A 81 46.55 -11.15 -9.58
#